data_AF-A0AAV3ZWY9-F1
#
_entry.id   AF-A0AAV3ZWY9-F1
#
_cell.length_a   1.000
_cell.length_b   1.000
_cell.length_c   1.000
_cell.angle_alpha   90.00
_cell.angle_beta   90.00
_cell.angle_gamma   90.00
#
_symmetry.space_group_name_H-M   'P 1'
#
loop_
_entity.id
_entity.type
_entity.pdbx_description
1 polymer ?
#
loop_
_entity_poly.entity_id
_entity_poly.type
_entity_poly.pdbx_seq_one_letter_code
_entity_poly.pdbx_strand_id
1 'polypeptide(L)'
;MPFNSQEFLKFAKEWDFHVTTTSPLYPQANGQVERFVGIIKTAMKKSQDPKIAILQYRNTPITGLKYSPAQLLFNRRLGDNIPTLKINLKPAIPAKARQELETLQQKQKVFFDRHAEPYNQDFNKGDKPRVHGLRAEYTINTKLAHTRSTPTVIKLCTGATHALSDMLNHHQQHQLRVKVIVTILSTLTMTRLIQKPP
;
A
#
# COMPACT_ATOMS: atom_id res chain seq x y z
N MET A 1 -14.63 13.59 -6.89
CA MET A 1 -14.64 13.30 -5.44
C MET A 1 -13.20 13.18 -4.94
N PRO A 2 -12.73 14.06 -4.04
CA PRO A 2 -11.38 14.00 -3.49
C PRO A 2 -11.14 12.76 -2.63
N PHE A 3 -9.91 12.22 -2.63
CA PHE A 3 -9.56 10.99 -1.89
C PHE A 3 -9.58 11.13 -0.36
N ASN A 4 -9.51 12.35 0.18
CA ASN A 4 -9.61 12.61 1.62
C ASN A 4 -11.04 13.05 2.06
N SER A 5 -12.04 12.86 1.20
CA SER A 5 -13.42 13.20 1.51
C SER A 5 -14.05 12.14 2.43
N GLN A 6 -14.98 12.56 3.29
CA GLN A 6 -15.74 11.64 4.15
C GLN A 6 -16.53 10.62 3.33
N GLU A 7 -17.06 11.03 2.18
CA GLU A 7 -17.76 10.15 1.24
C GLU A 7 -16.83 9.01 0.77
N PHE A 8 -15.55 9.28 0.53
CA PHE A 8 -14.62 8.28 -0.02
C PHE A 8 -14.22 7.28 1.05
N LEU A 9 -14.05 7.76 2.28
CA LEU A 9 -13.79 6.91 3.43
C LEU A 9 -14.99 6.01 3.77
N LYS A 10 -16.23 6.51 3.61
CA LYS A 10 -17.44 5.68 3.74
C LYS A 10 -17.47 4.59 2.67
N PHE A 11 -17.24 4.96 1.41
CA PHE A 11 -17.15 4.01 0.30
C PHE A 11 -16.07 2.94 0.54
N ALA A 12 -14.88 3.35 0.97
CA ALA A 12 -13.79 2.43 1.28
C ALA A 12 -14.14 1.44 2.39
N LYS A 13 -14.85 1.90 3.42
CA LYS A 13 -15.34 1.05 4.51
C LYS A 13 -16.43 0.08 4.06
N GLU A 14 -17.32 0.51 3.17
CA GLU A 14 -18.39 -0.34 2.63
C GLU A 14 -17.85 -1.42 1.70
N TRP A 15 -16.83 -1.09 0.90
CA TRP A 15 -16.16 -2.01 -0.04
C TRP A 15 -14.96 -2.75 0.57
N ASP A 16 -14.76 -2.62 1.88
CA ASP A 16 -13.74 -3.30 2.68
C ASP A 16 -12.30 -3.17 2.14
N PHE A 17 -11.90 -1.95 1.73
CA PHE A 17 -10.51 -1.65 1.38
C PHE A 17 -9.93 -0.52 2.23
N HIS A 18 -8.64 -0.62 2.52
CA HIS A 18 -7.93 0.38 3.31
C HIS A 18 -7.31 1.46 2.42
N VAL A 19 -7.57 2.73 2.77
CA VAL A 19 -6.98 3.89 2.07
C VAL A 19 -5.71 4.30 2.81
N THR A 20 -4.56 4.02 2.20
CA THR A 20 -3.26 4.51 2.67
C THR A 20 -2.91 5.80 1.94
N THR A 21 -2.85 6.93 2.66
CA THR A 21 -2.41 8.21 2.11
C THR A 21 -0.92 8.42 2.34
N THR A 22 -0.21 8.90 1.32
CA THR A 22 1.19 9.31 1.41
C THR A 22 1.31 10.78 1.81
N SER A 23 2.43 11.17 2.40
CA SER A 23 2.70 12.57 2.70
C SER A 23 2.75 13.39 1.41
N PRO A 24 2.12 14.58 1.36
CA PRO A 24 2.19 15.46 0.19
C PRO A 24 3.62 15.82 -0.24
N LEU A 25 4.56 15.83 0.71
CA LEU A 25 5.97 16.15 0.49
C LEU A 25 6.81 14.93 0.07
N TYR A 26 6.17 13.78 -0.18
CA TYR A 26 6.84 12.55 -0.57
C TYR A 26 6.36 12.02 -1.93
N PRO A 27 6.64 12.74 -3.03
CA PRO A 27 6.18 12.36 -4.37
C PRO A 27 6.75 11.02 -4.85
N GLN A 28 7.90 10.59 -4.30
CA GLN A 28 8.56 9.33 -4.67
C GLN A 28 7.65 8.11 -4.49
N ALA A 29 6.76 8.10 -3.49
CA ALA A 29 5.81 7.00 -3.30
C ALA A 29 4.83 6.83 -4.47
N ASN A 30 4.55 7.91 -5.21
CA ASN A 30 3.60 7.90 -6.33
C ASN A 30 4.29 7.71 -7.70
N GLY A 31 5.62 7.63 -7.75
CA GLY A 31 6.38 7.65 -9.01
C GLY A 31 6.00 6.53 -9.99
N GLN A 32 5.62 5.35 -9.50
CA GLN A 32 5.14 4.27 -10.38
C GLN A 32 3.82 4.62 -11.06
N VAL A 33 2.89 5.22 -10.31
CA VAL A 33 1.57 5.65 -10.82
C VAL A 33 1.75 6.78 -11.83
N GLU A 34 2.60 7.76 -11.53
CA GLU A 34 2.90 8.87 -12.44
C GLU A 34 3.50 8.39 -13.76
N ARG A 35 4.46 7.46 -13.70
CA ARG A 35 5.05 6.85 -14.88
C ARG A 35 4.01 6.10 -15.70
N PHE A 36 3.15 5.33 -15.04
CA PHE A 36 2.05 4.60 -15.70
C PHE A 36 1.07 5.56 -16.41
N VAL A 37 0.66 6.63 -15.74
CA VAL A 37 -0.18 7.69 -16.35
C VAL A 37 0.51 8.31 -17.57
N GLY A 38 1.82 8.56 -17.50
CA GLY A 38 2.60 9.05 -18.63
C GLY A 38 2.60 8.09 -19.82
N ILE A 39 2.75 6.78 -19.56
CA ILE A 39 2.68 5.73 -20.60
C ILE A 39 1.31 5.71 -21.27
N ILE A 40 0.23 5.70 -20.48
CA ILE A 40 -1.14 5.68 -21.02
C ILE A 40 -1.42 6.93 -21.84
N LYS A 41 -1.09 8.12 -21.32
CA LYS A 41 -1.28 9.38 -22.06
C LYS A 41 -0.54 9.34 -23.40
N THR A 42 0.68 8.81 -23.41
CA THR A 42 1.48 8.67 -24.64
C THR A 42 0.85 7.66 -25.59
N ALA A 43 0.36 6.53 -25.10
CA ALA A 43 -0.31 5.51 -25.91
C ALA A 43 -1.61 6.04 -26.52
N MET A 44 -2.41 6.77 -25.75
CA MET A 44 -3.65 7.40 -26.21
C MET A 44 -3.39 8.49 -27.26
N LYS A 45 -2.31 9.27 -27.12
CA LYS A 45 -1.92 10.27 -28.15
C LYS A 45 -1.53 9.62 -29.47
N LYS A 46 -1.01 8.40 -29.45
CA LYS A 46 -0.54 7.67 -30.64
C LYS A 46 -1.63 6.85 -31.33
N SER A 47 -2.80 6.70 -30.72
CA SER A 47 -3.89 5.88 -31.24
C SER A 47 -5.14 6.72 -31.46
N GLN A 48 -5.88 6.43 -32.52
CA GLN A 48 -7.15 7.11 -32.81
C GLN A 48 -8.29 6.61 -31.90
N ASP A 49 -8.24 5.34 -31.47
CA ASP A 49 -9.21 4.75 -30.55
C ASP A 49 -8.54 4.44 -29.19
N PRO A 50 -9.00 5.05 -28.09
CA PRO A 50 -8.45 4.79 -26.76
C PRO A 50 -8.56 3.33 -26.32
N LYS A 51 -9.55 2.58 -26.81
CA LYS A 51 -9.74 1.16 -26.47
C LYS A 51 -8.60 0.31 -27.02
N ILE A 52 -8.18 0.59 -28.25
CA ILE A 52 -7.07 -0.11 -28.91
C ILE A 52 -5.75 0.21 -28.21
N ALA A 53 -5.52 1.47 -27.81
CA ALA A 53 -4.32 1.85 -27.07
C ALA A 53 -4.18 1.08 -25.75
N ILE A 54 -5.27 0.98 -24.98
CA ILE A 54 -5.26 0.23 -23.71
C ILE A 54 -5.07 -1.27 -23.96
N LEU A 55 -5.69 -1.82 -25.01
CA LEU A 55 -5.54 -3.22 -25.40
C LEU A 55 -4.08 -3.55 -25.73
N GLN A 56 -3.43 -2.71 -26.54
CA GLN A 56 -2.03 -2.85 -26.90
C GLN A 56 -1.12 -2.76 -25.68
N TYR A 57 -1.37 -1.81 -24.77
CA TYR A 57 -0.64 -1.72 -23.50
C TYR A 57 -0.74 -3.01 -22.70
N ARG A 58 -1.95 -3.58 -22.58
CA ARG A 58 -2.18 -4.84 -21.84
C ARG A 58 -1.46 -6.04 -22.47
N ASN A 59 -1.24 -6.04 -23.78
CA ASN A 59 -0.53 -7.10 -24.52
C ASN A 59 1.00 -6.87 -24.62
N THR A 60 1.48 -5.70 -24.26
CA THR A 60 2.91 -5.37 -24.29
C THR A 60 3.61 -5.94 -23.04
N PRO A 61 4.71 -6.69 -23.19
CA PRO A 61 5.49 -7.17 -22.05
C PRO A 61 5.99 -6.03 -21.16
N ILE A 62 5.97 -6.24 -19.84
CA ILE A 62 6.48 -5.26 -18.88
C ILE A 62 8.00 -5.22 -18.97
N THR A 63 8.61 -4.03 -18.97
CA THR A 63 10.07 -3.90 -19.01
C THR A 63 10.74 -4.66 -17.86
N GLY A 64 11.63 -5.58 -18.21
CA GLY A 64 12.33 -6.44 -17.24
C GLY A 64 11.65 -7.79 -16.97
N LEU A 65 10.37 -7.95 -17.31
CA LEU A 65 9.65 -9.22 -17.29
C LEU A 65 9.36 -9.73 -18.70
N LYS A 66 9.20 -11.04 -18.84
CA LYS A 66 8.79 -11.66 -20.11
C LYS A 66 7.28 -11.63 -20.34
N TYR A 67 6.51 -11.26 -19.31
CA TYR A 67 5.04 -11.33 -19.30
C TYR A 67 4.41 -9.95 -19.50
N SER A 68 3.28 -9.94 -20.20
CA SER A 68 2.41 -8.76 -20.36
C SER A 68 1.40 -8.64 -19.21
N PRO A 69 0.85 -7.44 -18.93
CA PRO A 69 -0.19 -7.26 -17.92
C PRO A 69 -1.39 -8.20 -18.11
N ALA A 70 -1.82 -8.43 -19.36
CA ALA A 70 -2.90 -9.38 -19.66
C ALA A 70 -2.56 -10.82 -19.26
N GLN A 71 -1.32 -11.24 -19.49
CA GLN A 71 -0.87 -12.58 -19.10
C GLN A 71 -0.77 -12.73 -17.57
N LEU A 72 -0.41 -11.67 -16.85
CA LEU A 72 -0.37 -11.71 -15.39
C LEU A 72 -1.76 -11.71 -14.75
N LEU A 73 -2.73 -11.01 -15.36
CA LEU A 73 -4.08 -10.88 -14.81
C LEU A 73 -5.04 -11.98 -15.27
N PHE A 74 -4.98 -12.36 -16.55
CA PHE A 74 -5.93 -13.28 -17.18
C PHE A 74 -5.30 -14.63 -17.54
N ASN A 75 -4.01 -14.83 -17.25
CA ASN A 75 -3.23 -16.00 -17.68
C ASN A 75 -3.25 -16.20 -19.20
N ARG A 76 -3.54 -15.18 -20.02
CA ARG A 76 -3.59 -15.30 -21.49
C ARG A 76 -3.25 -13.99 -22.17
N ARG A 77 -2.88 -14.05 -23.45
CA ARG A 77 -2.82 -12.84 -24.29
C ARG A 77 -4.21 -12.50 -24.80
N LEU A 78 -4.50 -11.21 -24.96
CA LEU A 78 -5.75 -10.76 -25.57
C LEU A 78 -5.57 -10.72 -27.10
N GLY A 79 -6.64 -10.98 -27.84
CA GLY A 79 -6.61 -10.79 -29.28
C GLY A 79 -6.52 -9.30 -29.59
N ASP A 80 -5.57 -8.92 -30.45
CA ASP A 80 -5.39 -7.57 -30.96
C ASP A 80 -5.33 -7.57 -32.49
N ASN A 81 -5.18 -6.39 -33.08
CA ASN A 81 -5.10 -6.22 -34.53
C ASN A 81 -3.79 -6.79 -35.12
N ILE A 82 -2.87 -7.27 -34.27
CA ILE A 82 -1.62 -7.86 -34.70
C ILE A 82 -1.85 -9.36 -34.89
N PRO A 83 -1.57 -9.90 -36.09
CA PRO A 83 -1.76 -11.32 -36.34
C PRO A 83 -0.91 -12.14 -35.37
N THR A 84 -1.57 -12.96 -34.56
CA THR A 84 -0.97 -13.79 -33.52
C THR A 84 -1.47 -15.22 -33.67
N LEU A 85 -0.59 -16.19 -33.36
CA LEU A 85 -0.96 -17.61 -33.38
C LEU A 85 -2.04 -17.91 -32.33
N LYS A 86 -3.05 -18.70 -32.71
CA LYS A 86 -4.16 -19.09 -31.81
C LYS A 86 -3.69 -19.78 -30.53
N ILE A 87 -2.54 -20.47 -30.57
CA ILE A 87 -1.94 -21.09 -29.38
C ILE A 87 -1.56 -20.07 -28.30
N ASN A 88 -1.15 -18.86 -28.69
CA ASN A 88 -0.74 -17.80 -27.75
C ASN A 88 -1.93 -17.11 -27.06
N LEU A 89 -3.14 -17.31 -27.58
CA LEU A 89 -4.39 -16.78 -27.01
C LEU A 89 -4.99 -17.73 -25.96
N LYS A 90 -4.50 -18.98 -25.89
CA LYS A 90 -4.91 -19.95 -24.87
C LYS A 90 -4.36 -19.57 -23.50
N PRO A 91 -5.06 -19.93 -22.41
CA PRO A 91 -4.56 -19.68 -21.07
C PRO A 91 -3.29 -20.49 -20.79
N ALA A 92 -2.26 -19.82 -20.29
CA ALA A 92 -1.00 -20.35 -19.82
C ALA A 92 -0.62 -19.62 -18.51
N ILE A 93 -0.49 -20.39 -17.42
CA ILE A 93 -0.19 -19.84 -16.10
C ILE A 93 1.30 -19.46 -16.03
N PRO A 94 1.64 -18.19 -15.76
CA PRO A 94 3.03 -17.76 -15.67
C PRO A 94 3.61 -18.09 -14.29
N ALA A 95 3.95 -19.37 -14.06
CA ALA A 95 4.35 -19.88 -12.74
C ALA A 95 5.54 -19.13 -12.10
N LYS A 96 6.48 -18.63 -12.91
CA LYS A 96 7.68 -17.92 -12.43
C LYS A 96 7.51 -16.40 -12.34
N ALA A 97 6.37 -15.84 -12.78
CA ALA A 97 6.20 -14.39 -12.86
C ALA A 97 6.37 -13.69 -11.51
N ARG A 98 5.86 -14.29 -10.43
CA ARG A 98 5.97 -13.72 -9.08
C ARG A 98 7.43 -13.64 -8.63
N GLN A 99 8.17 -14.74 -8.76
CA GLN A 99 9.59 -14.79 -8.39
C GLN A 99 10.41 -13.80 -9.23
N GLU A 100 10.19 -13.75 -10.54
CA GLU A 100 10.86 -12.78 -11.42
C GLU A 100 10.54 -11.33 -11.01
N LEU A 101 9.28 -11.03 -10.70
CA LEU A 101 8.86 -9.69 -10.25
C LEU A 101 9.50 -9.30 -8.91
N GLU A 102 9.56 -10.22 -7.95
CA GLU A 102 10.22 -10.00 -6.66
C GLU A 102 11.73 -9.73 -6.85
N THR A 103 12.42 -10.48 -7.71
CA THR A 103 13.85 -10.24 -7.99
C THR A 103 14.08 -8.88 -8.67
N LEU A 104 13.17 -8.44 -9.54
CA LEU A 104 13.25 -7.12 -10.16
C LEU A 104 13.03 -6.00 -9.15
N GLN A 105 12.06 -6.15 -8.24
CA GLN A 105 11.82 -5.20 -7.16
C GLN A 105 13.01 -5.11 -6.20
N GLN A 106 13.65 -6.24 -5.86
CA GLN A 106 14.86 -6.26 -5.06
C GLN A 106 16.01 -5.53 -5.75
N LYS A 107 16.22 -5.75 -7.06
CA LYS A 107 17.23 -5.00 -7.83
C LYS A 107 16.93 -3.51 -7.83
N GLN A 108 15.69 -3.11 -8.09
CA GLN A 108 15.26 -1.70 -8.05
C GLN A 108 15.53 -1.07 -6.69
N LYS A 109 15.24 -1.81 -5.61
CA LYS A 109 15.55 -1.38 -4.24
C LYS A 109 17.05 -1.16 -4.05
N VAL A 110 17.90 -2.10 -4.46
CA VAL A 110 19.37 -1.95 -4.35
C VAL A 110 19.88 -0.71 -5.10
N PHE A 111 19.35 -0.43 -6.30
CA PHE A 111 19.74 0.77 -7.04
C PHE A 111 19.25 2.06 -6.37
N PHE A 112 18.03 2.04 -5.82
CA PHE A 112 17.47 3.17 -5.10
C PHE A 112 18.26 3.47 -3.81
N ASP A 113 18.58 2.42 -3.04
CA ASP A 113 19.29 2.51 -1.76
C ASP A 113 20.78 2.87 -1.92
N ARG A 114 21.36 2.80 -3.12
CA ARG A 114 22.79 3.05 -3.37
C ARG A 114 23.26 4.45 -2.93
N HIS A 115 22.37 5.44 -3.01
CA HIS A 115 22.67 6.82 -2.63
C HIS A 115 22.06 7.21 -1.28
N ALA A 116 21.40 6.28 -0.60
CA ALA A 116 20.85 6.51 0.72
C ALA A 116 21.88 6.11 1.78
N GLU A 117 22.38 7.09 2.53
CA GLU A 117 23.18 6.77 3.71
C GLU A 117 22.33 6.01 4.74
N PRO A 118 22.85 4.92 5.32
CA PRO A 118 22.14 4.20 6.35
C PRO A 118 22.01 5.09 7.59
N TYR A 119 20.79 5.57 7.87
CA TYR A 119 20.49 6.21 9.15
C TYR A 119 20.55 5.15 10.24
N ASN A 120 21.57 5.24 11.10
CA ASN A 120 21.92 4.25 12.12
C ASN A 120 21.49 4.66 13.54
N GLN A 121 20.62 5.68 13.66
CA GLN A 121 20.10 6.13 14.94
C GLN A 121 18.64 5.73 15.09
N ASP A 122 18.34 5.03 16.19
CA ASP A 122 16.96 4.78 16.60
C ASP A 122 16.34 6.09 17.13
N PHE A 123 15.07 6.32 16.79
CA PHE A 123 14.31 7.43 17.34
C PHE A 123 13.81 7.09 18.75
N ASN A 124 14.36 7.76 19.74
CA ASN A 124 13.96 7.64 21.13
C ASN A 124 12.81 8.61 21.46
N LYS A 125 12.06 8.27 22.51
CA LYS A 125 11.01 9.14 23.03
C LYS A 125 11.64 10.44 23.54
N GLY A 126 11.17 11.58 23.05
CA GLY A 126 11.71 12.90 23.36
C GLY A 126 12.63 13.50 22.30
N ASP A 127 13.05 12.73 21.29
CA ASP A 127 13.85 13.28 20.19
C ASP A 127 13.03 14.29 19.38
N LYS A 128 13.70 15.38 18.94
CA LYS A 128 13.13 16.44 18.11
C LYS A 128 13.55 16.24 16.65
N PRO A 129 12.78 15.51 15.82
CA PRO A 129 13.12 15.33 14.43
C PRO A 129 13.01 16.65 13.66
N ARG A 130 13.96 16.93 12.78
CA ARG A 130 13.84 18.04 11.82
C ARG A 130 12.79 17.66 10.78
N VAL A 131 11.62 18.28 10.85
CA VAL A 131 10.58 18.12 9.84
C VAL A 131 10.66 19.29 8.86
N HIS A 132 10.98 19.00 7.59
CA HIS A 132 11.08 20.02 6.57
C HIS A 132 9.68 20.56 6.22
N GLY A 133 9.48 21.88 6.23
CA GLY A 133 8.23 22.53 5.84
C GLY A 133 7.22 22.81 6.97
N LEU A 134 7.52 22.47 8.22
CA LEU A 134 6.68 22.83 9.38
C LEU A 134 7.47 23.72 10.35
N ARG A 135 6.85 24.81 10.81
CA ARG A 135 7.45 25.79 11.73
C ARG A 135 7.33 25.45 13.22
N ALA A 136 6.60 24.39 13.55
CA ALA A 136 6.35 23.97 14.93
C ALA A 136 7.38 22.93 15.40
N GLU A 137 7.70 22.95 16.69
CA GLU A 137 8.52 21.92 17.33
C GLU A 137 7.67 20.67 17.61
N TYR A 138 8.25 19.49 17.34
CA TYR A 138 7.59 18.21 17.57
C TYR A 138 8.48 17.30 18.41
N THR A 139 7.85 16.47 19.25
CA THR A 139 8.51 15.44 20.04
C THR A 139 7.93 14.07 19.73
N ILE A 140 8.81 13.06 19.70
CA ILE A 140 8.42 11.67 19.49
C ILE A 140 7.86 11.09 20.79
N ASN A 141 6.62 10.59 20.78
CA ASN A 141 5.93 10.12 21.99
C ASN A 141 6.12 8.62 22.29
N THR A 142 6.65 7.85 21.34
CA THR A 142 6.85 6.39 21.45
C THR A 142 8.12 5.97 20.74
N LYS A 143 8.85 4.98 21.27
CA LYS A 143 10.02 4.40 20.60
C LYS A 143 9.61 3.86 19.23
N LEU A 144 10.20 4.40 18.17
CA LEU A 144 9.92 4.00 16.79
C LEU A 144 11.08 3.14 16.31
N ALA A 145 10.83 1.83 16.20
CA ALA A 145 11.79 0.93 15.56
C ALA A 145 11.87 1.26 14.06
N HIS A 146 13.08 1.38 13.54
CA HIS A 146 13.29 1.70 12.14
C HIS A 146 13.06 0.45 11.27
N THR A 147 11.91 0.36 10.60
CA THR A 147 11.71 -0.61 9.50
C THR A 147 11.83 0.12 8.16
N ARG A 148 12.96 -0.07 7.46
CA ARG A 148 13.33 0.55 6.17
C ARG A 148 12.38 0.27 4.99
N SER A 149 11.24 -0.40 5.18
CA SER A 149 10.40 -0.88 4.08
C SER A 149 9.11 -0.09 3.83
N THR A 150 8.77 0.91 4.63
CA THR A 150 7.55 1.72 4.44
C THR A 150 7.74 3.13 5.00
N PRO A 151 7.06 4.18 4.50
CA PRO A 151 7.02 5.45 5.22
C PRO A 151 6.44 5.19 6.61
N THR A 152 7.27 5.35 7.65
CA THR A 152 6.83 5.29 9.03
C THR A 152 5.78 6.38 9.22
N VAL A 153 4.53 6.00 9.49
CA VAL A 153 3.49 6.96 9.89
C VAL A 153 3.88 7.46 11.28
N ILE A 154 4.58 8.59 11.34
CA ILE A 154 4.94 9.22 12.61
C ILE A 154 3.70 9.95 13.12
N LYS A 155 3.06 9.41 14.16
CA LYS A 155 2.03 10.11 14.93
C LYS A 155 2.70 11.21 15.75
N LEU A 156 2.86 12.38 15.15
CA LEU A 156 3.33 13.59 15.83
C LEU A 156 2.13 14.18 16.60
N CYS A 157 2.23 14.32 17.92
CA CYS A 157 1.24 15.08 18.68
C CYS A 157 1.69 16.54 18.73
N THR A 158 0.89 17.45 18.19
CA THR A 158 1.06 18.89 18.40
C THR A 158 0.61 19.23 19.82
N GLY A 159 1.45 19.96 20.57
CA GLY A 159 1.18 20.40 21.96
C GLY A 159 0.01 21.39 22.13
N ALA A 160 -0.88 21.52 21.14
CA ALA A 160 -1.98 22.47 21.12
C ALA A 160 -3.37 21.82 20.96
N THR A 161 -3.53 20.51 21.21
CA THR A 161 -4.84 19.83 21.10
C THR A 161 -5.17 18.96 22.31
N HIS A 162 -5.00 19.49 23.52
CA HIS A 162 -5.46 18.83 24.75
C HIS A 162 -6.99 18.72 24.89
N ALA A 163 -7.79 19.33 24.00
CA ALA A 163 -9.27 19.28 24.10
C ALA A 163 -9.95 18.27 23.15
N LEU A 164 -9.28 17.83 22.07
CA LEU A 164 -9.89 16.92 21.08
C LEU A 164 -9.45 15.45 21.25
N SER A 165 -8.30 15.19 21.92
CA SER A 165 -7.88 13.82 22.24
C SER A 165 -8.78 13.15 23.27
N ASP A 166 -9.39 13.94 24.17
CA ASP A 166 -10.16 13.42 25.30
C ASP A 166 -11.56 12.93 24.87
N MET A 167 -12.13 13.51 23.81
CA MET A 167 -13.39 13.04 23.23
C MET A 167 -13.23 11.76 22.38
N LEU A 168 -12.08 11.56 21.73
CA LEU A 168 -11.78 10.36 20.94
C LEU A 168 -11.29 9.19 21.78
N ASN A 169 -10.60 9.45 22.91
CA ASN A 169 -10.15 8.41 23.83
C ASN A 169 -11.31 7.72 24.57
N HIS A 170 -12.37 8.45 24.94
CA HIS A 170 -13.50 7.86 25.66
C HIS A 170 -14.28 6.84 24.79
N HIS A 171 -14.41 7.10 23.50
CA HIS A 171 -15.09 6.19 22.56
C HIS A 171 -14.22 4.98 22.19
N GLN A 172 -12.90 5.14 22.09
CA GLN A 172 -11.97 4.03 21.85
C GLN A 172 -11.74 3.14 23.08
N GLN A 173 -11.75 3.70 24.30
CA GLN A 173 -11.66 2.90 25.53
C GLN A 173 -12.90 2.03 25.77
N HIS A 174 -14.10 2.51 25.43
CA HIS A 174 -15.32 1.70 25.52
C HIS A 174 -15.28 0.51 24.55
N GLN A 175 -14.80 0.72 23.32
CA GLN A 175 -14.68 -0.33 22.30
C GLN A 175 -13.62 -1.38 22.67
N LEU A 176 -12.49 -0.95 23.25
CA LEU A 176 -11.44 -1.86 23.73
C LEU A 176 -11.87 -2.65 24.97
N ARG A 177 -12.58 -2.03 25.92
CA ARG A 177 -13.11 -2.72 27.11
C ARG A 177 -14.14 -3.78 26.75
N VAL A 178 -15.05 -3.49 25.82
CA VAL A 178 -16.05 -4.48 25.35
C VAL A 178 -15.38 -5.65 24.63
N LYS A 179 -14.35 -5.40 23.80
CA LYS A 179 -13.60 -6.46 23.11
C LYS A 179 -12.80 -7.36 24.06
N VAL A 180 -12.19 -6.79 25.10
CA VAL A 180 -11.43 -7.54 26.10
C VAL A 180 -12.35 -8.42 26.95
N ILE A 181 -13.50 -7.89 27.39
CA ILE A 181 -14.47 -8.66 28.19
C ILE A 181 -15.06 -9.84 27.39
N VAL A 182 -15.42 -9.64 26.12
CA VAL A 182 -15.97 -10.70 25.25
C VAL A 182 -14.93 -11.80 24.97
N THR A 183 -13.65 -11.44 24.83
CA THR A 183 -12.56 -12.41 24.59
C THR A 183 -12.21 -13.22 25.85
N ILE A 184 -12.30 -12.61 27.03
CA ILE A 184 -12.06 -13.31 28.31
C ILE A 184 -13.20 -14.28 28.61
N LEU A 185 -14.46 -13.89 28.36
CA LEU A 185 -15.61 -14.78 28.53
C LEU A 185 -15.58 -15.97 27.56
N SER A 186 -15.17 -15.77 26.29
CA SER A 186 -15.10 -16.88 25.31
C SER A 186 -14.00 -17.90 25.64
N THR A 187 -12.85 -17.42 26.12
CA THR A 187 -11.74 -18.27 26.55
C THR A 187 -12.09 -19.03 27.83
N LEU A 188 -12.69 -18.40 28.83
CA LEU A 188 -13.17 -19.08 30.04
C LEU A 188 -14.24 -20.14 29.77
N THR A 189 -15.15 -19.93 28.81
CA THR A 189 -16.12 -20.96 28.42
C THR A 189 -15.49 -22.14 27.67
N MET A 190 -14.44 -21.90 26.88
CA MET A 190 -13.73 -22.95 26.15
C MET A 190 -12.84 -23.80 27.07
N THR A 191 -12.17 -23.21 28.05
CA THR A 191 -11.33 -23.98 29.00
C THR A 191 -12.17 -24.84 29.95
N ARG A 192 -13.40 -24.41 30.28
CA ARG A 192 -14.31 -25.18 31.16
C ARG A 192 -14.93 -26.40 30.47
N LEU A 193 -14.86 -26.50 29.14
CA LEU A 193 -15.34 -27.66 28.38
C LEU A 193 -14.28 -28.75 28.15
N ILE A 194 -13.00 -28.49 28.46
CA ILE A 194 -11.89 -29.42 28.17
C ILE A 194 -11.39 -30.16 29.43
N GLN A 195 -11.80 -29.75 30.64
CA GLN A 195 -11.46 -30.43 31.91
C GLN A 195 -12.66 -31.14 32.54
N LYS A 196 -13.28 -32.08 31.83
CA LYS A 196 -14.16 -33.07 32.46
C LYS A 196 -13.68 -34.48 32.12
N PRO A 197 -13.09 -35.19 33.09
CA PRO A 197 -13.05 -36.64 33.04
C PRO A 197 -13.59 -37.28 34.34
N PRO A 198 -14.00 -38.56 34.31
CA PRO A 198 -14.50 -39.35 33.19
C PRO A 198 -16.03 -39.23 33.02
#